data_AF-A0A813IHI8-F1
#
_entry.id   AF-A0A813IHI8-F1
#
_cell.length_a   1.000
_cell.length_b   1.000
_cell.length_c   1.000
_cell.angle_alpha   90.00
_cell.angle_beta   90.00
_cell.angle_gamma   90.00
#
_symmetry.space_group_name_H-M   'P 1'
#
loop_
_entity.id
_entity.type
_entity.pdbx_description
1 polymer ?
#
loop_
_entity_poly.entity_id
_entity_poly.type
_entity_poly.pdbx_seq_one_letter_code
_entity_poly.pdbx_strand_id
1 'polypeptide(L)'
;MVFVRDDRESPHEPAAFVSPGQWLAEPAMWIKWKHVGHCSSTENCELVLLPSEAAARILSRSNPSSYSGARRYAKTFAAYFAKQPDLLSDVWQDMDVIEAMVSTAFIKEERELLRQEAASTGIKDTNRLQRQISRTLSPDTILVHHHKTLTALHERVRKYSADGQNRKDILDIGSSDNGSNDDSVAPAFSAILPVAAQNESSPLVAVVVPRIASLFRTLTNGTL
;
A
#
# COMPACT_ATOMS: atom_id res chain seq x y z
N MET A 1 -7.82 -9.27 -18.71
CA MET A 1 -6.56 -8.48 -18.72
C MET A 1 -6.92 -7.00 -18.78
N VAL A 2 -6.23 -6.14 -18.02
CA VAL A 2 -6.53 -4.69 -17.95
C VAL A 2 -5.40 -3.87 -18.57
N PHE A 3 -5.77 -2.91 -19.40
CA PHE A 3 -4.90 -2.00 -20.12
C PHE A 3 -5.07 -0.59 -19.56
N VAL A 4 -3.97 0.08 -19.30
CA VAL A 4 -3.95 1.46 -18.83
C VAL A 4 -3.14 2.28 -19.81
N ARG A 5 -3.74 3.37 -20.30
CA ARG A 5 -3.11 4.27 -21.26
C ARG A 5 -3.08 5.66 -20.67
N ASP A 6 -1.90 6.25 -20.53
CA ASP A 6 -1.78 7.64 -20.11
C ASP A 6 -2.15 8.55 -21.28
N ASP A 7 -3.07 9.49 -21.06
CA ASP A 7 -3.50 10.43 -22.09
C ASP A 7 -2.42 11.46 -22.44
N ARG A 8 -1.37 11.58 -21.62
CA ARG A 8 -0.23 12.47 -21.84
C ARG A 8 0.79 11.88 -22.82
N GLU A 9 0.77 10.58 -23.01
CA GLU A 9 1.77 9.87 -23.80
C GLU A 9 1.43 9.89 -25.30
N SER A 10 2.47 9.80 -26.12
CA SER A 10 2.34 9.69 -27.58
C SER A 10 1.49 8.45 -27.93
N PRO A 11 0.65 8.48 -28.98
CA PRO A 11 -0.17 7.32 -29.37
C PRO A 11 0.61 6.03 -29.65
N HIS A 12 1.94 6.11 -29.75
CA HIS A 12 2.85 4.99 -29.98
C HIS A 12 3.41 4.34 -28.72
N GLU A 13 3.19 4.90 -27.53
CA GLU A 13 3.68 4.30 -26.29
C GLU A 13 2.84 3.06 -25.94
N PRO A 14 3.48 1.92 -25.61
CA PRO A 14 2.76 0.70 -25.26
C PRO A 14 1.96 0.93 -23.98
N ALA A 15 0.66 0.62 -24.03
CA ALA A 15 -0.17 0.66 -22.84
C ALA A 15 0.41 -0.23 -21.74
N ALA A 16 0.35 0.24 -20.49
CA ALA A 16 0.74 -0.56 -19.34
C ALA A 16 -0.29 -1.65 -19.09
N PHE A 17 0.18 -2.82 -18.65
CA PHE A 17 -0.66 -3.99 -18.39
C PHE A 17 -0.76 -4.26 -16.90
N VAL A 18 -1.99 -4.44 -16.42
CA VAL A 18 -2.26 -4.86 -15.03
C VAL A 18 -2.76 -6.30 -15.03
N SER A 19 -1.99 -7.15 -14.36
CA SER A 19 -2.27 -8.56 -14.14
C SER A 19 -3.06 -8.78 -12.84
N PRO A 20 -3.76 -9.91 -12.70
CA PRO A 20 -4.43 -10.27 -11.46
C PRO A 20 -3.55 -10.14 -10.22
N GLY A 21 -4.04 -9.44 -9.19
CA GLY A 21 -3.31 -9.21 -7.94
C GLY A 21 -2.36 -8.00 -7.95
N GLN A 22 -2.20 -7.33 -9.09
CA GLN A 22 -1.52 -6.03 -9.16
C GLN A 22 -2.47 -4.89 -8.79
N TRP A 23 -1.87 -3.81 -8.29
CA TRP A 23 -2.58 -2.61 -7.87
C TRP A 23 -2.69 -1.63 -9.04
N LEU A 24 -3.83 -0.96 -9.12
CA LEU A 24 -4.02 0.18 -10.00
C LEU A 24 -4.12 1.45 -9.13
N ALA A 25 -3.44 2.52 -9.55
CA ALA A 25 -3.40 3.77 -8.80
C ALA A 25 -2.88 3.60 -7.34
N GLU A 26 -1.87 2.75 -7.13
CA GLU A 26 -1.15 2.68 -5.84
C GLU A 26 -0.71 4.07 -5.31
N PRO A 27 -0.24 5.02 -6.16
CA PRO A 27 0.15 6.36 -5.70
C PRO A 27 -0.93 7.08 -4.88
N ALA A 28 -2.22 6.83 -5.16
CA ALA A 28 -3.33 7.44 -4.44
C ALA A 28 -3.39 7.06 -2.96
N MET A 29 -2.70 5.99 -2.53
CA MET A 29 -2.56 5.66 -1.11
C MET A 29 -1.58 6.57 -0.38
N TRP A 30 -0.57 7.09 -1.07
CA TRP A 30 0.61 7.67 -0.44
C TRP A 30 0.70 9.19 -0.61
N ILE A 31 0.18 9.70 -1.72
CA ILE A 31 0.25 11.11 -2.10
C ILE A 31 -1.07 11.59 -2.67
N LYS A 32 -1.24 12.91 -2.77
CA LYS A 32 -2.36 13.50 -3.50
C LYS A 32 -2.19 13.20 -4.98
N TRP A 33 -2.90 12.19 -5.43
CA TRP A 33 -2.84 11.68 -6.80
C TRP A 33 -4.04 12.13 -7.61
N LYS A 34 -3.82 12.39 -8.90
CA LYS A 34 -4.87 12.57 -9.89
C LYS A 34 -4.65 11.51 -10.96
N HIS A 35 -5.67 10.67 -11.17
CA HIS A 35 -5.67 9.66 -12.23
C HIS A 35 -5.30 10.29 -13.57
N VAL A 36 -4.45 9.62 -14.32
CA VAL A 36 -3.89 10.08 -15.59
C VAL A 36 -4.05 8.96 -16.59
N GLY A 37 -5.13 9.05 -17.35
CA GLY A 37 -5.39 8.14 -18.45
C GLY A 37 -6.73 7.45 -18.40
N HIS A 38 -6.81 6.40 -19.21
CA HIS A 38 -7.97 5.55 -19.36
C HIS A 38 -7.59 4.10 -19.05
N CYS A 39 -8.40 3.46 -18.21
CA CYS A 39 -8.31 2.05 -17.91
C CYS A 39 -9.40 1.30 -18.69
N SER A 40 -9.03 0.26 -19.43
CA SER A 40 -9.94 -0.60 -20.18
C SER A 40 -9.62 -2.07 -19.96
N SER A 41 -10.60 -2.95 -20.06
CA SER A 41 -10.40 -4.40 -19.92
C SER A 41 -10.96 -5.13 -21.13
N THR A 42 -10.23 -6.14 -21.61
CA THR A 42 -10.71 -7.04 -22.67
C THR A 42 -11.63 -8.13 -22.15
N GLU A 43 -11.67 -8.33 -20.83
CA GLU A 43 -12.42 -9.38 -20.16
C GLU A 43 -13.25 -8.81 -19.01
N ASN A 44 -14.21 -9.59 -18.52
CA ASN A 44 -14.94 -9.23 -17.31
C ASN A 44 -14.00 -9.18 -16.10
N CYS A 45 -13.79 -8.00 -15.53
CA CYS A 45 -13.01 -7.79 -14.32
C CYS A 45 -13.87 -7.16 -13.22
N GLU A 46 -13.49 -7.41 -11.97
CA GLU A 46 -14.06 -6.73 -10.81
C GLU A 46 -13.03 -5.71 -10.30
N LEU A 47 -13.50 -4.47 -10.12
CA LEU A 47 -12.70 -3.39 -9.53
C LEU A 47 -13.13 -3.22 -8.08
N VAL A 48 -12.17 -3.34 -7.16
CA VAL A 48 -12.39 -3.04 -5.74
C VAL A 48 -11.88 -1.63 -5.47
N LEU A 49 -12.80 -0.72 -5.12
CA LEU A 49 -12.46 0.64 -4.75
C LEU A 49 -12.22 0.74 -3.25
N LEU A 50 -11.05 1.23 -2.87
CA LEU A 50 -10.63 1.42 -1.50
C LEU A 50 -10.34 2.90 -1.24
N PRO A 51 -11.10 3.58 -0.35
CA PRO A 51 -10.76 4.93 0.07
C PRO A 51 -9.41 4.92 0.79
N SER A 52 -8.47 5.75 0.33
CA SER A 52 -7.11 5.86 0.89
C SER A 52 -7.09 6.10 2.40
N GLU A 53 -7.98 6.97 2.89
CA GLU A 53 -8.11 7.25 4.33
C GLU A 53 -8.56 6.03 5.14
N ALA A 54 -9.50 5.25 4.60
CA ALA A 54 -9.96 4.02 5.23
C ALA A 54 -8.83 2.98 5.26
N ALA A 55 -8.07 2.85 4.17
CA ALA A 55 -6.90 1.98 4.10
C ALA A 55 -5.85 2.33 5.16
N ALA A 56 -5.48 3.62 5.25
CA ALA A 56 -4.51 4.10 6.23
C ALA A 56 -4.98 3.85 7.67
N ARG A 57 -6.27 4.05 7.95
CA ARG A 57 -6.88 3.79 9.27
C ARG A 57 -6.89 2.31 9.63
N ILE A 58 -7.17 1.43 8.66
CA ILE A 58 -7.13 -0.02 8.87
C ILE A 58 -5.68 -0.47 9.12
N LEU A 59 -4.73 0.02 8.32
CA LEU A 59 -3.30 -0.29 8.48
C LEU A 59 -2.80 0.13 9.87
N SER A 60 -3.13 1.34 10.33
CA SER A 60 -2.66 1.85 11.63
C SER A 60 -3.20 1.07 12.82
N ARG A 61 -4.46 0.62 12.77
CA ARG A 61 -5.09 -0.13 13.87
C ARG A 61 -4.69 -1.60 13.91
N SER A 62 -4.49 -2.19 12.75
CA SER A 62 -4.41 -3.65 12.65
C SER A 62 -2.99 -4.22 12.68
N ASN A 63 -1.99 -3.40 12.34
CA ASN A 63 -0.58 -3.78 12.44
C ASN A 63 0.29 -2.52 12.65
N PRO A 64 0.44 -2.05 13.90
CA PRO A 64 1.16 -0.83 14.21
C PRO A 64 2.62 -0.83 13.71
N SER A 65 3.29 -1.99 13.75
CA SER A 65 4.65 -2.13 13.22
C SER A 65 4.67 -1.89 11.70
N SER A 66 3.85 -2.64 10.94
CA SER A 66 3.79 -2.43 9.48
C SER A 66 3.34 -1.02 9.09
N TYR A 67 2.50 -0.36 9.90
CA TYR A 67 2.11 1.03 9.67
C TYR A 67 3.29 2.01 9.74
N SER A 68 4.24 1.78 10.66
CA SER A 68 5.43 2.59 10.79
C SER A 68 6.33 2.48 9.53
N GLY A 69 6.47 1.26 8.99
CA GLY A 69 7.11 0.99 7.70
C GLY A 69 6.39 1.62 6.52
N ALA A 70 5.08 1.45 6.43
CA ALA A 70 4.27 2.07 5.38
C ALA A 70 4.42 3.61 5.36
N ARG A 71 4.45 4.25 6.54
CA ARG A 71 4.67 5.70 6.64
C ARG A 71 6.06 6.12 6.14
N ARG A 72 7.11 5.32 6.40
CA ARG A 72 8.46 5.59 5.88
C ARG A 72 8.52 5.38 4.37
N TYR A 73 7.88 4.33 3.86
CA TYR A 73 7.74 4.07 2.43
C TYR A 73 7.05 5.24 1.73
N ALA A 74 5.86 5.65 2.21
CA ALA A 74 5.11 6.77 1.66
C ALA A 74 5.92 8.08 1.60
N LYS A 75 6.74 8.35 2.61
CA LYS A 75 7.65 9.52 2.61
C LYS A 75 8.73 9.42 1.53
N THR A 76 9.38 8.26 1.41
CA THR A 76 10.42 8.03 0.38
C THR A 76 9.81 8.11 -1.02
N PHE A 77 8.64 7.51 -1.20
CA PHE A 77 7.86 7.54 -2.42
C PHE A 77 7.52 8.99 -2.82
N ALA A 78 6.92 9.76 -1.90
CA ALA A 78 6.60 11.16 -2.14
C ALA A 78 7.84 12.00 -2.50
N ALA A 79 8.96 11.79 -1.78
CA ALA A 79 10.20 12.51 -2.05
C ALA A 79 10.82 12.16 -3.42
N TYR A 80 10.65 10.93 -3.89
CA TYR A 80 11.12 10.50 -5.20
C TYR A 80 10.31 11.16 -6.32
N PHE A 81 8.98 11.07 -6.26
CA PHE A 81 8.12 11.62 -7.31
C PHE A 81 8.00 13.15 -7.27
N ALA A 82 8.31 13.79 -6.13
CA ALA A 82 8.50 15.24 -6.10
C ALA A 82 9.65 15.71 -7.02
N LYS A 83 10.66 14.86 -7.26
CA LYS A 83 11.79 15.15 -8.15
C LYS A 83 11.53 14.70 -9.59
N GLN A 84 10.63 13.74 -9.79
CA GLN A 84 10.35 13.10 -11.08
C GLN A 84 8.83 12.93 -11.27
N PRO A 85 8.07 14.04 -11.35
CA PRO A 85 6.60 13.99 -11.41
C PRO A 85 6.09 13.34 -12.70
N ASP A 86 6.87 13.40 -13.78
CA ASP A 86 6.47 12.84 -15.08
C ASP A 86 6.48 11.31 -15.10
N LEU A 87 7.25 10.68 -14.21
CA LEU A 87 7.27 9.22 -14.04
C LEU A 87 6.10 8.71 -13.20
N LEU A 88 5.30 9.62 -12.63
CA LEU A 88 4.14 9.28 -11.83
C LEU A 88 2.97 9.01 -12.80
N SER A 89 2.54 7.75 -12.85
CA SER A 89 1.43 7.16 -13.63
C SER A 89 0.47 6.32 -12.76
N ASP A 90 -0.51 5.64 -13.35
CA ASP A 90 -1.41 4.75 -12.60
C ASP A 90 -0.88 3.31 -12.43
N VAL A 91 0.17 2.93 -13.16
CA VAL A 91 0.77 1.59 -13.16
C VAL A 91 2.28 1.69 -13.10
N TRP A 92 2.88 1.08 -12.09
CA TRP A 92 4.34 1.17 -11.87
C TRP A 92 5.13 0.33 -12.86
N GLN A 93 6.13 0.97 -13.45
CA GLN A 93 7.02 0.37 -14.44
C GLN A 93 8.41 0.05 -13.86
N ASP A 94 8.90 0.84 -12.90
CA ASP A 94 10.22 0.63 -12.27
C ASP A 94 10.09 -0.10 -10.92
N MET A 95 10.01 -1.43 -11.01
CA MET A 95 9.88 -2.30 -9.84
C MET A 95 11.14 -2.29 -8.95
N ASP A 96 12.32 -2.09 -9.54
CA ASP A 96 13.59 -2.11 -8.81
C ASP A 96 13.69 -0.91 -7.86
N VAL A 97 13.28 0.28 -8.33
CA VAL A 97 13.22 1.49 -7.51
C VAL A 97 12.25 1.29 -6.33
N ILE A 98 11.12 0.65 -6.57
CA ILE A 98 10.10 0.43 -5.54
C ILE A 98 10.53 -0.60 -4.53
N GLU A 99 11.13 -1.69 -4.98
CA GLU A 99 11.74 -2.69 -4.11
C GLU A 99 12.81 -2.06 -3.21
N ALA A 100 13.65 -1.16 -3.76
CA ALA A 100 14.63 -0.43 -2.98
C ALA A 100 13.98 0.49 -1.93
N MET A 101 12.88 1.17 -2.26
CA MET A 101 12.12 1.99 -1.31
C MET A 101 11.48 1.16 -0.20
N VAL A 102 10.85 0.04 -0.54
CA VAL A 102 10.23 -0.89 0.41
C VAL A 102 11.30 -1.45 1.34
N SER A 103 12.39 -1.97 0.78
CA SER A 103 13.53 -2.49 1.55
C SER A 103 14.05 -1.43 2.53
N THR A 104 14.28 -0.21 2.07
CA THR A 104 14.74 0.88 2.94
C THR A 104 13.74 1.21 4.06
N ALA A 105 12.44 1.19 3.74
CA ALA A 105 11.39 1.53 4.69
C ALA A 105 11.20 0.47 5.78
N PHE A 106 11.29 -0.81 5.45
CA PHE A 106 11.00 -1.91 6.38
C PHE A 106 12.25 -2.48 7.08
N ILE A 107 13.43 -2.49 6.45
CA ILE A 107 14.68 -2.99 7.07
C ILE A 107 15.05 -2.20 8.33
N LYS A 108 14.84 -0.88 8.32
CA LYS A 108 15.18 -0.03 9.49
C LYS A 108 14.41 -0.42 10.74
N GLU A 109 13.16 -0.86 10.59
CA GLU A 109 12.32 -1.25 11.72
C GLU A 109 12.75 -2.56 12.31
N GLU A 110 12.97 -3.56 11.47
CA GLU A 110 13.38 -4.88 11.92
C GLU A 110 14.69 -4.77 12.69
N ARG A 111 15.67 -4.02 12.15
CA ARG A 111 16.94 -3.75 12.83
C ARG A 111 16.76 -3.08 14.19
N GLU A 112 15.79 -2.19 14.34
CA GLU A 112 15.54 -1.50 15.61
C GLU A 112 14.86 -2.41 16.63
N LEU A 113 13.88 -3.22 16.20
CA LEU A 113 13.25 -4.24 17.04
C LEU A 113 14.28 -5.26 17.55
N LEU A 114 15.17 -5.72 16.66
CA LEU A 114 16.23 -6.65 17.00
C LEU A 114 17.26 -6.04 17.97
N ARG A 115 17.54 -4.74 17.86
CA ARG A 115 18.40 -4.03 18.83
C ARG A 115 17.73 -3.94 20.21
N GLN A 116 16.43 -3.67 20.26
CA GLN A 116 15.68 -3.60 21.51
C GLN A 116 15.62 -4.98 22.19
N GLU A 117 15.45 -6.06 21.43
CA GLU A 117 15.48 -7.44 21.94
C GLU A 117 16.88 -7.87 22.39
N ALA A 118 17.93 -7.49 21.66
CA ALA A 118 19.31 -7.73 22.07
C ALA A 118 19.64 -7.01 23.39
N ALA A 119 19.16 -5.77 23.55
CA ALA A 119 19.34 -5.00 24.77
C ALA A 119 18.60 -5.61 25.97
N SER A 120 17.42 -6.22 25.76
CA SER A 120 16.63 -6.82 26.83
C SER A 120 17.15 -8.20 27.28
N THR A 121 17.74 -8.98 26.37
CA THR A 121 18.22 -10.34 26.65
C THR A 121 19.60 -10.40 27.32
N GLY A 122 20.32 -9.27 27.43
CA GLY A 122 21.66 -9.22 28.03
C GLY A 122 22.73 -10.00 27.25
N ILE A 123 22.42 -10.45 26.03
CA ILE A 123 23.34 -11.17 25.15
C ILE A 123 24.36 -10.17 24.61
N LYS A 124 25.59 -10.22 25.12
CA LYS A 124 26.69 -9.35 24.68
C LYS A 124 27.20 -9.65 23.26
N ASP A 125 26.81 -10.77 22.66
CA ASP A 125 27.34 -11.22 21.37
C ASP A 125 26.55 -10.66 20.18
N THR A 126 26.83 -9.39 19.87
CA THR A 126 26.24 -8.64 18.76
C THR A 126 26.50 -9.27 17.39
N ASN A 127 27.61 -10.01 17.24
CA ASN A 127 27.97 -10.68 15.98
C ASN A 127 27.03 -11.83 15.64
N ARG A 128 26.51 -12.55 16.63
CA ARG A 128 25.55 -13.64 16.42
C ARG A 128 24.20 -13.13 15.91
N LEU A 129 23.72 -12.04 16.52
CA LEU A 129 22.51 -11.33 16.08
C LEU A 129 22.67 -10.84 14.63
N GLN A 130 23.75 -10.13 14.31
CA GLN A 130 23.94 -9.58 12.96
C GLN A 130 23.94 -10.67 11.86
N ARG A 131 24.44 -11.88 12.15
CA ARG A 131 24.38 -13.02 11.23
C ARG A 131 22.97 -13.61 11.09
N GLN A 132 22.18 -13.68 12.17
CA GLN A 132 20.78 -14.11 12.08
C GLN A 132 19.96 -13.12 11.27
N ILE A 133 20.14 -11.83 11.54
CA ILE A 133 19.47 -10.71 10.85
C ILE A 133 19.76 -10.75 9.35
N SER A 134 21.02 -10.95 8.98
CA SER A 134 21.42 -11.04 7.56
C SER A 134 20.85 -12.27 6.84
N ARG A 135 20.43 -13.30 7.58
CA ARG A 135 19.78 -14.50 7.02
C ARG A 135 18.27 -14.36 6.89
N THR A 136 17.62 -13.58 7.77
CA THR A 136 16.16 -13.39 7.74
C THR A 136 15.76 -12.27 6.78
N LEU A 137 16.56 -11.21 6.69
CA LEU A 137 16.35 -10.04 5.83
C LEU A 137 16.83 -10.24 4.39
N SER A 138 16.55 -11.40 3.78
CA SER A 138 16.67 -11.49 2.32
C SER A 138 15.67 -10.49 1.70
N PRO A 139 16.03 -9.74 0.64
CA PRO A 139 15.09 -8.89 -0.11
C PRO A 139 13.78 -9.62 -0.46
N ASP A 140 13.88 -10.89 -0.82
CA ASP A 140 12.74 -11.77 -1.10
C ASP A 140 11.77 -11.89 0.09
N THR A 141 12.30 -11.97 1.32
CA THR A 141 11.47 -12.06 2.54
C THR A 141 10.67 -10.78 2.76
N ILE A 142 11.27 -9.62 2.45
CA ILE A 142 10.65 -8.30 2.64
C ILE A 142 9.53 -8.09 1.62
N LEU A 143 9.79 -8.43 0.35
CA LEU A 143 8.76 -8.43 -0.69
C LEU A 143 7.61 -9.36 -0.34
N VAL A 144 7.91 -10.56 0.14
CA VAL A 144 6.89 -11.51 0.61
C VAL A 144 6.10 -10.92 1.78
N HIS A 145 6.72 -10.19 2.71
CA HIS A 145 6.02 -9.58 3.84
C HIS A 145 5.15 -8.39 3.42
N HIS A 146 5.64 -7.54 2.51
CA HIS A 146 4.87 -6.45 1.93
C HIS A 146 3.66 -6.99 1.14
N HIS A 147 3.89 -7.98 0.28
CA HIS A 147 2.83 -8.65 -0.45
C HIS A 147 1.81 -9.29 0.51
N LYS A 148 2.25 -10.02 1.55
CA LYS A 148 1.35 -10.55 2.59
C LYS A 148 0.54 -9.47 3.29
N THR A 149 1.16 -8.32 3.57
CA THR A 149 0.48 -7.19 4.23
C THR A 149 -0.59 -6.59 3.33
N LEU A 150 -0.28 -6.37 2.06
CA LEU A 150 -1.23 -5.88 1.06
C LEU A 150 -2.34 -6.91 0.78
N THR A 151 -2.02 -8.19 0.71
CA THR A 151 -3.00 -9.28 0.55
C THR A 151 -3.90 -9.39 1.77
N ALA A 152 -3.38 -9.32 2.99
CA ALA A 152 -4.19 -9.32 4.21
C ALA A 152 -5.07 -8.07 4.31
N LEU A 153 -4.57 -6.91 3.88
CA LEU A 153 -5.37 -5.70 3.76
C LEU A 153 -6.50 -5.91 2.74
N HIS A 154 -6.18 -6.48 1.58
CA HIS A 154 -7.14 -6.76 0.52
C HIS A 154 -8.23 -7.73 0.96
N GLU A 155 -7.88 -8.83 1.62
CA GLU A 155 -8.84 -9.79 2.18
C GLU A 155 -9.76 -9.15 3.22
N ARG A 156 -9.20 -8.28 4.07
CA ARG A 156 -10.00 -7.54 5.05
C ARG A 156 -10.95 -6.57 4.38
N VAL A 157 -10.47 -5.77 3.43
CA VAL A 157 -11.31 -4.86 2.64
C VAL A 157 -12.41 -5.62 1.92
N ARG A 158 -12.09 -6.78 1.34
CA ARG A 158 -13.06 -7.66 0.69
C ARG A 158 -14.11 -8.16 1.68
N LYS A 159 -13.70 -8.61 2.86
CA LYS A 159 -14.62 -9.04 3.92
C LYS A 159 -15.53 -7.90 4.36
N TYR A 160 -14.97 -6.70 4.59
CA TYR A 160 -15.75 -5.50 4.90
C TYR A 160 -16.75 -5.14 3.80
N SER A 161 -16.40 -5.33 2.52
CA SER A 161 -17.32 -5.10 1.41
C SER A 161 -18.42 -6.17 1.31
N ALA A 162 -18.11 -7.44 1.62
CA ALA A 162 -19.04 -8.56 1.52
C ALA A 162 -20.07 -8.57 2.66
N ASP A 163 -19.66 -8.14 3.85
CA ASP A 163 -20.52 -8.16 5.02
C ASP A 163 -21.68 -7.15 4.94
N GLY A 164 -21.70 -6.22 3.97
CA GLY A 164 -22.84 -5.36 3.61
C GLY A 164 -23.38 -4.42 4.71
N GLN A 165 -22.96 -4.62 5.97
CA GLN A 165 -23.70 -4.14 7.13
C GLN A 165 -23.21 -2.79 7.66
N ASN A 166 -22.01 -2.32 7.33
CA ASN A 166 -21.40 -1.16 8.02
C ASN A 166 -20.88 -0.05 7.12
N ARG A 167 -21.65 0.30 6.08
CA ARG A 167 -21.39 1.55 5.35
C ARG A 167 -21.59 2.79 6.24
N LYS A 168 -22.44 2.70 7.27
CA LYS A 168 -22.67 3.77 8.26
C LYS A 168 -21.53 3.91 9.27
N ASP A 169 -20.99 2.81 9.80
CA ASP A 169 -19.89 2.89 10.78
C ASP A 169 -18.59 3.48 10.20
N ILE A 170 -18.34 3.38 8.89
CA ILE A 170 -17.17 4.03 8.28
C ILE A 170 -17.31 5.56 8.25
N LEU A 171 -18.54 6.08 8.17
CA LEU A 171 -18.85 7.51 8.14
C LEU A 171 -19.10 8.08 9.55
N ASP A 172 -19.65 7.31 10.49
CA ASP A 172 -20.00 7.77 11.86
C ASP A 172 -18.83 7.77 12.86
N ILE A 173 -17.66 7.20 12.53
CA ILE A 173 -16.46 7.26 13.39
C ILE A 173 -15.80 8.66 13.38
N GLY A 174 -16.30 9.61 12.57
CA GLY A 174 -15.76 10.96 12.41
C GLY A 174 -16.34 12.06 13.30
N SER A 175 -17.42 11.82 14.07
CA SER A 175 -18.18 12.90 14.74
C SER A 175 -18.01 13.00 16.26
N SER A 176 -16.98 12.39 16.84
CA SER A 176 -16.71 12.58 18.27
C SER A 176 -15.86 13.84 18.48
N ASP A 177 -16.54 14.98 18.55
CA ASP A 177 -16.00 16.25 19.05
C ASP A 177 -15.48 16.05 20.48
N ASN A 178 -14.15 15.99 20.64
CA ASN A 178 -13.50 16.13 21.94
C ASN A 178 -12.60 17.36 21.88
N GLY A 179 -13.14 18.48 22.34
CA GLY A 179 -12.37 19.67 22.64
C GLY A 179 -11.61 19.52 23.96
N SER A 180 -10.32 19.87 23.97
CA SER A 180 -9.70 20.76 24.96
C SER A 180 -8.18 20.91 24.74
N ASN A 181 -7.72 22.14 24.98
CA ASN A 181 -6.42 22.76 24.76
C ASN A 181 -5.22 22.08 25.47
N ASP A 182 -4.00 22.16 24.92
CA ASP A 182 -2.99 23.17 25.31
C ASP A 182 -1.72 23.07 24.43
N ASP A 183 -1.05 24.21 24.24
CA ASP A 183 -0.05 24.53 23.21
C ASP A 183 1.41 24.11 23.52
N SER A 184 2.24 24.21 22.47
CA SER A 184 3.70 24.45 22.51
C SER A 184 4.64 23.23 22.54
N VAL A 185 4.85 22.61 21.37
CA VAL A 185 6.13 22.64 20.60
C VAL A 185 5.79 22.39 19.12
N ALA A 186 5.96 23.38 18.25
CA ALA A 186 5.83 23.18 16.81
C ALA A 186 6.96 22.29 16.27
N PRO A 187 6.66 21.39 15.32
CA PRO A 187 7.46 21.39 14.11
C PRO A 187 6.58 21.31 12.86
N ALA A 188 7.07 21.91 11.78
CA ALA A 188 6.52 21.95 10.42
C ALA A 188 6.41 20.56 9.72
N PHE A 189 5.95 19.52 10.43
CA PHE A 189 6.01 18.12 9.97
C PHE A 189 4.70 17.33 10.14
N SER A 190 3.59 17.99 10.49
CA SER A 190 2.23 17.41 10.42
C SER A 190 1.66 17.35 8.99
N ALA A 191 2.31 17.97 8.01
CA ALA A 191 1.78 18.16 6.65
C ALA A 191 1.98 16.98 5.66
N ILE A 192 2.59 15.87 6.06
CA ILE A 192 2.94 14.73 5.15
C ILE A 192 2.15 13.45 5.48
N LEU A 193 1.12 13.54 6.33
CA LEU A 193 -0.04 12.63 6.31
C LEU A 193 -1.24 13.50 5.94
N PRO A 194 -2.18 13.01 5.12
CA PRO A 194 -2.76 13.82 4.08
C PRO A 194 -3.57 14.99 4.65
N VAL A 195 -3.25 16.20 4.19
CA VAL A 195 -4.25 17.28 4.03
C VAL A 195 -5.25 16.82 2.95
N ALA A 196 -6.00 15.77 3.26
CA ALA A 196 -7.18 15.31 2.54
C ALA A 196 -8.48 15.68 3.28
N ALA A 197 -8.38 16.15 4.52
CA ALA A 197 -9.53 16.46 5.37
C ALA A 197 -10.30 17.75 5.00
N GLN A 198 -10.03 18.40 3.86
CA GLN A 198 -10.71 19.67 3.48
C GLN A 198 -11.25 19.73 2.04
N ASN A 199 -11.18 18.64 1.26
CA ASN A 199 -11.87 18.58 -0.04
C ASN A 199 -12.75 17.33 -0.10
N GLU A 200 -14.02 17.50 -0.45
CA GLU A 200 -15.11 16.51 -0.30
C GLU A 200 -15.01 15.23 -1.15
N SER A 201 -13.89 14.97 -1.83
CA SER A 201 -13.68 13.73 -2.58
C SER A 201 -12.33 13.10 -2.23
N SER A 202 -12.31 12.22 -1.23
CA SER A 202 -11.13 11.40 -0.92
C SER A 202 -10.76 10.54 -2.14
N PRO A 203 -9.47 10.44 -2.51
CA PRO A 203 -9.08 9.65 -3.67
C PRO A 203 -9.35 8.16 -3.42
N LEU A 204 -9.93 7.51 -4.43
CA LEU A 204 -10.22 6.07 -4.45
C LEU A 204 -9.06 5.33 -5.12
N VAL A 205 -8.64 4.23 -4.53
CA VAL A 205 -7.64 3.30 -5.07
C VAL A 205 -8.38 2.10 -5.65
N ALA A 206 -7.96 1.56 -6.79
CA ALA A 206 -8.59 0.41 -7.41
C ALA A 206 -7.67 -0.81 -7.38
N VAL A 207 -8.18 -1.96 -6.93
CA VAL A 207 -7.47 -3.24 -7.07
C VAL A 207 -8.20 -4.10 -8.08
N VAL A 208 -7.46 -4.65 -9.05
CA VAL A 208 -8.01 -5.57 -10.05
C VAL A 208 -8.07 -6.97 -9.45
N VAL A 209 -9.28 -7.46 -9.25
CA VAL A 209 -9.50 -8.81 -8.69
C VAL A 209 -9.95 -9.74 -9.82
N PRO A 210 -9.25 -10.86 -10.07
CA PRO A 210 -9.73 -11.84 -11.03
C PRO A 210 -11.05 -12.46 -10.52
N ARG A 211 -12.04 -12.61 -11.41
CA ARG A 211 -13.17 -13.50 -11.13
C ARG A 211 -12.67 -14.93 -11.07
N ILE A 212 -12.74 -15.54 -9.88
CA ILE A 212 -12.30 -16.91 -9.58
C ILE A 212 -13.07 -17.98 -10.40
N ALA A 213 -14.10 -17.60 -11.17
CA ALA A 213 -14.89 -18.52 -11.99
C ALA A 213 -14.07 -19.30 -13.05
N SER A 214 -12.91 -18.81 -13.52
CA SER A 214 -12.06 -19.58 -14.45
C SER A 214 -11.07 -20.50 -13.74
N LEU A 215 -10.64 -20.17 -12.51
CA LEU A 215 -9.71 -20.99 -11.72
C LEU A 215 -10.35 -22.31 -11.28
N PHE A 216 -11.67 -22.35 -11.11
CA PHE A 216 -12.40 -23.61 -10.86
C PHE A 216 -12.58 -24.46 -12.13
N ARG A 217 -12.72 -23.89 -13.32
CA ARG A 217 -12.88 -24.69 -14.57
C ARG A 217 -11.60 -25.41 -14.98
N THR A 218 -10.44 -24.85 -14.65
CA THR A 218 -9.15 -25.51 -14.94
C THR A 218 -8.83 -26.64 -13.96
N LEU A 219 -9.41 -26.62 -12.75
CA LEU A 219 -9.22 -27.67 -11.74
C LEU A 219 -10.25 -28.82 -11.86
N THR A 220 -11.38 -28.63 -12.55
CA THR A 220 -12.41 -29.68 -12.69
C THR A 220 -12.39 -30.44 -14.01
N ASN A 221 -11.51 -30.09 -14.96
CA ASN A 221 -11.41 -30.76 -16.26
C ASN A 221 -10.27 -31.80 -16.35
N GLY A 222 -9.68 -32.19 -15.22
CA GLY A 222 -8.80 -33.36 -15.14
C GLY A 222 -9.60 -34.66 -15.05
N THR A 223 -9.90 -35.27 -16.20
CA THR A 223 -10.11 -36.72 -16.44
C THR A 223 -10.80 -37.54 -15.35
N LEU A 224 -12.08 -37.86 -15.56
CA LEU A 224 -12.66 -39.17 -15.24
C LEU A 224 -12.38 -40.13 -16.41
#